data_AF-A0A1M7ICW3-F1
#
_entry.id   AF-A0A1M7ICW3-F1
#
_cell.length_a   1.000
_cell.length_b   1.000
_cell.length_c   1.000
_cell.angle_alpha   90.00
_cell.angle_beta   90.00
_cell.angle_gamma   90.00
#
_symmetry.space_group_name_H-M   'P 1'
#
loop_
_entity.id
_entity.type
_entity.pdbx_description
1 polymer ?
#
loop_
_entity_poly.entity_id
_entity_poly.type
_entity_poly.pdbx_seq_one_letter_code
_entity_poly.pdbx_strand_id
1 'polypeptide(L)'
;MQVFFNEKLKNSKLNGSGGLSPQTIKNMHDMIHRALNKAVHLEMITKNPTDFVTLPKRKKSEMRYLTLDEQKLLQDALKGERLEMPVLLALYTGMRQGEMFGLKWAYVHLESKDHAWLKVVQAVNRFSDRTGEYSQKTFLGLCDPKTPHSIR
;
A
#
# COMPACT_ATOMS: atom_id res chain seq x y z
N MET A 1 8.70 27.60 -4.08
CA MET A 1 8.09 26.30 -3.71
C MET A 1 7.42 26.30 -2.33
N GLN A 2 7.99 26.90 -1.28
CA GLN A 2 7.36 26.89 0.07
C GLN A 2 5.93 27.45 0.09
N VAL A 3 5.68 28.58 -0.57
CA VAL A 3 4.35 29.23 -0.63
C VAL A 3 3.29 28.28 -1.20
N PHE A 4 3.64 27.53 -2.25
CA PHE A 4 2.77 26.54 -2.85
C PHE A 4 2.35 25.45 -1.85
N PHE A 5 3.30 24.84 -1.13
CA PHE A 5 2.97 23.81 -0.14
C PHE A 5 2.16 24.35 1.04
N ASN A 6 2.41 25.60 1.46
CA ASN A 6 1.64 26.26 2.51
C ASN A 6 0.19 26.54 2.07
N GLU A 7 -0.01 26.94 0.81
CA GLU A 7 -1.33 27.15 0.23
C GLU A 7 -2.11 25.82 0.14
N LYS A 8 -1.46 24.76 -0.34
CA LYS A 8 -2.04 23.40 -0.38
C LYS A 8 -2.39 22.83 0.99
N LEU A 9 -1.62 23.20 2.02
CA LEU A 9 -1.90 22.80 3.41
C LEU A 9 -3.12 23.53 4.00
N LYS A 10 -3.54 24.67 3.43
CA LYS A 10 -4.64 25.50 3.96
C LYS A 10 -5.94 25.37 3.15
N ASN A 11 -5.88 25.42 1.82
CA ASN A 11 -7.06 25.67 0.98
C ASN A 11 -7.05 24.86 -0.32
N SER A 12 -7.17 23.53 -0.27
CA SER A 12 -7.02 22.72 -1.50
C SER A 12 -7.75 21.39 -1.54
N LYS A 13 -8.61 21.10 -0.57
CA LYS A 13 -9.54 19.98 -0.74
C LYS A 13 -10.64 20.36 -1.73
N LEU A 14 -10.90 19.46 -2.68
CA LEU A 14 -11.95 19.64 -3.71
C LEU A 14 -13.37 19.75 -3.13
N ASN A 15 -13.57 19.29 -1.89
CA ASN A 15 -14.85 19.37 -1.19
C ASN A 15 -15.03 20.67 -0.37
N GLY A 16 -14.15 21.67 -0.54
CA GLY A 16 -14.22 22.96 0.16
C GLY A 16 -13.85 22.93 1.66
N SER A 17 -13.56 21.77 2.25
CA SER A 17 -13.34 21.60 3.70
C SER A 17 -11.90 21.87 4.18
N GLY A 18 -11.23 22.87 3.61
CA GLY A 18 -9.87 23.29 3.99
C GLY A 18 -8.72 22.62 3.23
N GLY A 19 -7.61 22.36 3.90
CA GLY A 19 -6.34 21.99 3.27
C GLY A 19 -5.99 20.51 3.31
N LEU A 20 -4.97 20.13 2.56
CA LEU A 20 -4.56 18.73 2.39
C LEU A 20 -3.86 18.18 3.64
N SER A 21 -3.93 16.87 3.84
CA SER A 21 -3.27 16.23 4.97
C SER A 21 -1.74 16.37 4.87
N PRO A 22 -1.01 16.42 6.00
CA PRO A 22 0.47 16.44 5.97
C PRO A 22 1.08 15.29 5.18
N GLN A 23 0.45 14.11 5.17
CA GLN A 23 0.91 12.98 4.37
C GLN A 23 0.75 13.24 2.87
N THR A 24 -0.36 13.85 2.46
CA THR A 24 -0.59 14.21 1.05
C THR A 24 0.43 15.27 0.60
N ILE A 25 0.71 16.28 1.44
CA ILE A 25 1.75 17.29 1.18
C ILE A 25 3.11 16.64 1.00
N LYS A 26 3.49 15.73 1.90
CA LYS A 26 4.74 14.98 1.79
C LYS A 26 4.82 14.17 0.50
N ASN A 27 3.78 13.41 0.16
CA ASN A 27 3.76 12.62 -1.08
C ASN A 27 3.92 13.51 -2.33
N MET A 28 3.26 14.67 -2.36
CA MET A 28 3.41 15.62 -3.46
C MET A 28 4.82 16.21 -3.52
N HIS A 29 5.40 16.58 -2.37
CA HIS A 29 6.79 17.03 -2.32
C HIS A 29 7.74 15.94 -2.82
N ASP A 30 7.64 14.71 -2.33
CA ASP A 30 8.50 13.59 -2.73
C ASP A 30 8.42 13.35 -4.25
N MET A 31 7.22 13.44 -4.83
CA MET A 31 7.01 13.31 -6.29
C MET A 31 7.68 14.45 -7.07
N ILE A 32 7.41 15.71 -6.69
CA ILE A 32 7.96 16.89 -7.38
C ILE A 32 9.48 16.94 -7.22
N HIS A 33 9.98 16.65 -6.03
CA HIS A 33 11.39 16.63 -5.71
C HIS A 33 12.14 15.60 -6.57
N ARG A 34 11.60 14.38 -6.73
CA ARG A 34 12.17 13.36 -7.62
C ARG A 34 12.20 13.81 -9.08
N ALA A 35 11.12 14.41 -9.58
CA ALA A 35 11.06 14.90 -10.94
C ALA A 35 12.09 16.02 -11.20
N LEU A 36 12.21 16.97 -10.26
CA LEU A 36 13.16 18.08 -10.38
C LEU A 36 14.60 17.64 -10.17
N ASN A 37 14.88 16.65 -9.31
CA ASN A 37 16.20 16.01 -9.24
C ASN A 37 16.58 15.37 -10.57
N LYS A 38 15.64 14.68 -11.23
CA LYS A 38 15.90 14.15 -12.57
C LYS A 38 16.24 15.26 -13.57
N ALA A 39 15.55 16.41 -13.51
CA ALA A 39 15.87 17.56 -14.34
C ALA A 39 17.27 18.17 -14.04
N VAL A 40 17.70 18.19 -12.77
CA VAL A 40 19.07 18.57 -12.40
C VAL A 40 20.09 17.59 -12.98
N HIS A 41 19.84 16.29 -12.85
CA HIS A 41 20.73 15.25 -13.41
C HIS A 41 20.82 15.28 -14.95
N LEU A 42 19.79 15.80 -15.61
CA LEU A 42 19.78 16.04 -17.05
C LEU A 42 20.29 17.44 -17.41
N GLU A 43 20.84 18.18 -16.44
CA GLU A 43 21.39 19.54 -16.59
C GLU A 43 20.39 20.57 -17.13
N MET A 44 19.09 20.29 -17.07
CA MET A 44 18.03 21.20 -17.52
C MET A 44 17.83 22.38 -16.56
N ILE A 45 18.15 22.17 -15.27
CA ILE A 45 18.13 23.17 -14.21
C ILE A 45 19.37 23.00 -13.35
N THR A 46 19.86 24.09 -12.77
CA THR A 46 21.12 24.09 -12.00
C THR A 46 20.98 23.57 -10.57
N LYS A 47 19.78 23.63 -10.00
CA LYS A 47 19.49 23.19 -8.63
C LYS A 47 18.02 22.83 -8.49
N ASN A 48 17.69 21.99 -7.52
CA ASN A 48 16.31 21.62 -7.27
C ASN A 48 15.60 22.66 -6.37
N PRO A 49 14.54 23.34 -6.85
CA PRO A 49 13.78 24.32 -6.07
C PRO A 49 13.09 23.79 -4.81
N THR A 50 13.02 22.47 -4.63
CA THR A 50 12.34 21.82 -3.50
C THR A 50 13.27 21.45 -2.34
N ASP A 51 14.59 21.61 -2.50
CA ASP A 51 15.59 21.23 -1.49
C ASP A 51 15.42 21.97 -0.16
N PHE A 52 14.97 23.23 -0.23
CA PHE A 52 14.83 24.12 0.93
C PHE A 52 13.38 24.22 1.41
N VAL A 53 12.50 23.29 1.02
CA VAL A 53 11.11 23.29 1.45
C VAL A 53 10.98 22.60 2.80
N THR A 54 10.41 23.32 3.76
CA THR A 54 10.04 22.78 5.07
C THR A 54 8.67 22.13 5.01
N LEU A 55 8.62 20.83 5.29
CA LEU A 55 7.39 20.03 5.30
C LEU A 55 6.66 20.08 6.65
N PRO A 56 5.31 19.99 6.66
CA PRO A 56 4.55 19.92 7.89
C PRO A 56 4.88 18.65 8.68
N LYS A 57 4.97 18.76 10.01
CA LYS A 57 5.17 17.61 10.89
C LYS A 57 3.97 16.67 10.82
N ARG A 58 4.22 15.39 10.57
CA ARG A 58 3.20 14.35 10.63
C ARG A 58 3.05 13.89 12.08
N LYS A 59 1.85 14.00 12.64
CA LYS A 59 1.50 13.26 13.86
C LYS A 59 1.50 11.76 13.52
N LYS A 60 2.36 10.99 14.18
CA LYS A 60 2.28 9.54 14.12
C LYS A 60 0.99 9.15 14.83
N SER A 61 0.04 8.59 14.08
CA SER A 61 -1.07 7.87 14.71
C SER A 61 -0.51 6.54 15.17
N GLU A 62 -0.87 6.14 16.39
CA GLU A 62 -0.67 4.76 16.79
C GLU A 62 -1.49 3.86 15.86
N MET A 63 -0.87 2.77 15.42
CA MET A 63 -1.54 1.78 14.59
C MET A 63 -2.33 0.87 15.52
N ARG A 64 -3.65 0.92 15.44
CA ARG A 64 -4.50 -0.05 16.14
C ARG A 64 -4.31 -1.43 15.53
N TYR A 65 -4.15 -2.43 16.38
CA TYR A 65 -4.20 -3.85 16.06
C TYR A 65 -5.31 -4.52 16.86
N LEU A 66 -5.74 -5.71 16.41
CA LEU A 66 -6.79 -6.46 17.10
C LEU A 66 -6.23 -7.09 18.38
N THR A 67 -6.94 -6.92 19.50
CA THR A 67 -6.65 -7.67 20.74
C THR A 67 -6.97 -9.16 20.56
N LEU A 68 -6.46 -10.02 21.44
CA LEU A 68 -6.76 -11.46 21.37
C LEU A 68 -8.27 -11.75 21.45
N ASP A 69 -9.02 -10.97 22.24
CA ASP A 69 -10.47 -11.13 22.36
C ASP A 69 -11.20 -10.66 21.10
N GLU A 70 -10.76 -9.55 20.49
CA GLU A 70 -11.28 -9.09 19.19
C GLU A 70 -10.97 -10.09 18.07
N GLN A 71 -9.81 -10.74 18.11
CA GLN A 71 -9.45 -11.79 17.16
C GLN A 71 -10.35 -13.02 17.30
N LYS A 72 -10.69 -13.44 18.53
CA LYS A 72 -11.64 -14.53 18.77
C LYS A 72 -13.04 -14.17 18.27
N LEU A 73 -13.50 -12.96 18.58
CA LEU A 73 -14.79 -12.45 18.11
C LEU A 73 -14.87 -12.46 16.57
N LEU A 74 -13.78 -12.03 15.91
CA LEU A 74 -13.68 -12.07 14.44
C LEU A 74 -13.73 -13.50 13.91
N GLN A 75 -13.01 -14.44 14.52
CA GLN A 75 -13.03 -15.86 14.12
C GLN A 75 -14.42 -16.48 14.26
N ASP A 76 -15.12 -16.20 15.36
CA ASP A 76 -16.47 -16.71 15.58
C ASP A 76 -17.47 -16.14 14.58
N ALA A 77 -17.35 -14.85 14.25
CA ALA A 77 -18.21 -14.19 13.26
C ALA A 77 -17.97 -14.67 11.82
N LEU A 78 -16.82 -15.28 11.53
CA LEU A 78 -16.46 -15.76 10.20
C LEU A 78 -16.87 -17.20 9.92
N LYS A 79 -17.30 -17.98 10.93
CA LYS A 79 -17.64 -19.39 10.74
C LYS A 79 -18.75 -19.56 9.70
N GLY A 80 -18.44 -20.27 8.60
CA GLY A 80 -19.37 -20.51 7.50
C GLY A 80 -19.44 -19.38 6.46
N GLU A 81 -18.70 -18.29 6.65
CA GLU A 81 -18.65 -17.19 5.70
C GLU A 81 -17.64 -17.46 4.57
N ARG A 82 -17.92 -16.92 3.39
CA ARG A 82 -17.01 -17.06 2.22
C ARG A 82 -15.60 -16.50 2.49
N LEU A 83 -15.49 -15.55 3.42
CA LEU A 83 -14.24 -14.87 3.76
C LEU A 83 -13.49 -15.52 4.94
N GLU A 84 -14.00 -16.63 5.49
CA GLU A 84 -13.39 -17.31 6.63
C GLU A 84 -11.91 -17.64 6.39
N MET A 85 -11.63 -18.51 5.42
CA MET A 85 -10.27 -18.96 5.13
C MET A 85 -9.30 -17.82 4.76
N PRO A 86 -9.66 -16.88 3.86
CA PRO A 86 -8.82 -15.70 3.57
C PRO A 86 -8.44 -14.89 4.82
N VAL A 87 -9.41 -14.60 5.69
CA VAL A 87 -9.15 -13.77 6.87
C VAL A 87 -8.34 -14.52 7.93
N LEU A 88 -8.62 -15.82 8.14
CA LEU A 88 -7.81 -16.66 9.02
C LEU A 88 -6.36 -16.76 8.53
N LEU A 89 -6.14 -16.95 7.22
CA LEU A 89 -4.79 -16.94 6.65
C LEU A 89 -4.08 -15.62 6.93
N ALA A 90 -4.72 -14.47 6.69
CA ALA A 90 -4.12 -13.17 7.03
C ALA A 90 -3.80 -13.05 8.53
N LEU A 91 -4.69 -13.53 9.39
CA LEU A 91 -4.54 -13.42 10.84
C LEU A 91 -3.34 -14.23 11.35
N TYR A 92 -3.17 -15.46 10.88
CA TYR A 92 -2.13 -16.37 11.37
C TYR A 92 -0.78 -16.23 10.64
N THR A 93 -0.78 -15.86 9.36
CA THR A 93 0.45 -15.82 8.54
C THR A 93 0.98 -14.41 8.32
N GLY A 94 0.15 -13.39 8.54
CA GLY A 94 0.48 -11.98 8.27
C GLY A 94 0.65 -11.66 6.78
N MET A 95 0.09 -12.48 5.89
CA MET A 95 0.13 -12.25 4.44
C MET A 95 -0.64 -10.99 4.05
N ARG A 96 -0.13 -10.29 3.02
CA ARG A 96 -0.86 -9.17 2.42
C ARG A 96 -2.00 -9.69 1.54
N GLN A 97 -3.06 -8.92 1.42
CA GLN A 97 -4.23 -9.28 0.62
C GLN A 97 -3.88 -9.70 -0.82
N GLY A 98 -2.95 -8.99 -1.47
CA GLY A 98 -2.51 -9.36 -2.82
C GLY A 98 -1.77 -10.70 -2.87
N GLU A 99 -0.93 -11.00 -1.87
CA GLU A 99 -0.21 -12.27 -1.75
C GLU A 99 -1.20 -13.44 -1.55
N MET A 100 -2.24 -13.22 -0.75
CA MET A 100 -3.30 -14.19 -0.50
C MET A 100 -4.11 -14.51 -1.75
N PHE A 101 -4.47 -13.49 -2.55
CA PHE A 101 -5.13 -13.71 -3.84
C PHE A 101 -4.21 -14.30 -4.90
N GLY A 102 -2.89 -14.16 -4.74
CA GLY A 102 -1.89 -14.80 -5.59
C GLY A 102 -1.54 -16.23 -5.15
N LEU A 103 -1.96 -16.68 -3.97
CA LEU A 103 -1.59 -17.98 -3.44
C LEU A 103 -2.22 -19.09 -4.30
N LYS A 104 -1.38 -20.03 -4.75
CA LYS A 104 -1.80 -21.23 -5.47
C LYS A 104 -1.68 -22.44 -4.54
N TRP A 105 -2.57 -23.42 -4.70
CA TRP A 105 -2.51 -24.69 -3.95
C TRP A 105 -1.14 -25.36 -4.09
N ALA A 106 -0.50 -25.30 -5.27
CA ALA A 106 0.83 -25.86 -5.48
C ALA A 106 1.93 -25.33 -4.53
N TYR A 107 1.68 -24.24 -3.81
CA TYR A 107 2.61 -23.61 -2.86
C TYR A 107 2.19 -23.73 -1.40
N VAL A 108 1.19 -24.56 -1.11
CA VAL A 108 0.75 -24.85 0.26
C VAL A 108 1.15 -26.29 0.56
N HIS A 109 2.04 -26.43 1.54
CA HIS A 109 2.62 -27.71 1.91
C HIS A 109 2.09 -28.10 3.29
N LEU A 110 1.30 -29.17 3.33
CA LEU A 110 0.72 -29.73 4.54
C LEU A 110 1.32 -31.13 4.72
N GLU A 111 2.47 -31.23 5.40
CA GLU A 111 3.13 -32.51 5.64
C GLU A 111 2.54 -33.20 6.87
N SER A 112 2.33 -32.45 7.95
CA SER A 112 1.67 -32.94 9.17
C SER A 112 0.99 -31.79 9.91
N LYS A 113 0.24 -32.09 10.98
CA LYS A 113 -0.45 -31.07 11.80
C LYS A 113 0.52 -30.01 12.35
N ASP A 114 1.77 -30.39 12.59
CA ASP A 114 2.81 -29.53 13.17
C ASP A 114 3.86 -29.09 12.13
N HIS A 115 3.71 -29.53 10.87
CA HIS A 115 4.62 -29.20 9.78
C HIS A 115 3.81 -28.80 8.56
N ALA A 116 3.38 -27.54 8.58
CA ALA A 116 2.69 -26.88 7.49
C ALA A 116 3.41 -25.56 7.20
N TRP A 117 3.67 -25.30 5.92
CA TRP A 117 4.28 -24.05 5.47
C TRP A 117 3.71 -23.65 4.11
N LEU A 118 3.77 -22.36 3.82
CA LEU A 118 3.36 -21.84 2.52
C LEU A 118 4.46 -20.99 1.90
N LYS A 119 4.51 -21.02 0.56
CA LYS A 119 5.44 -20.22 -0.24
C LYS A 119 4.71 -19.06 -0.90
N VAL A 120 5.11 -17.84 -0.57
CA VAL A 120 4.62 -16.64 -1.26
C VAL A 120 5.47 -16.38 -2.49
N VAL A 121 4.91 -16.68 -3.67
CA VAL A 121 5.61 -16.57 -4.97
C VAL A 121 5.09 -15.41 -5.81
N GLN A 122 3.82 -15.05 -5.68
CA GLN A 122 3.18 -14.02 -6.49
C GLN A 122 2.11 -13.28 -5.68
N ALA A 123 1.77 -12.07 -6.13
CA ALA A 123 0.69 -11.27 -5.58
C ALA A 123 -0.21 -10.75 -6.70
N VAL A 124 -1.51 -10.67 -6.43
CA VAL A 124 -2.47 -9.99 -7.31
C VAL A 124 -2.59 -8.53 -6.86
N ASN A 125 -2.38 -7.60 -7.80
CA ASN A 125 -2.55 -6.17 -7.57
C ASN A 125 -3.51 -5.58 -8.60
N ARG A 126 -4.12 -4.45 -8.25
CA ARG A 126 -4.97 -3.68 -9.16
C ARG A 126 -4.13 -2.62 -9.87
N PHE A 127 -4.15 -2.63 -11.20
CA PHE A 127 -3.46 -1.67 -12.05
C PHE A 127 -4.44 -0.73 -12.73
N SER A 128 -4.06 0.52 -12.92
CA SER A 128 -4.81 1.45 -13.76
C SER A 128 -4.53 1.14 -15.22
N ASP A 129 -5.57 0.94 -16.01
CA ASP A 129 -5.43 0.91 -17.46
C ASP A 129 -5.19 2.34 -17.98
N ARG A 130 -4.05 2.53 -18.65
CA ARG A 130 -3.68 3.78 -19.31
C ARG A 130 -3.48 3.61 -20.83
N THR A 131 -3.54 2.38 -21.33
CA THR A 131 -3.39 2.05 -22.75
C THR A 131 -4.74 1.99 -23.45
N GLY A 132 -5.83 1.79 -22.69
CA GLY A 132 -7.20 1.71 -23.22
C GLY A 132 -7.50 0.36 -23.86
N GLU A 133 -6.66 -0.65 -23.61
CA GLU A 133 -6.85 -2.02 -24.09
C GLU A 133 -8.00 -2.73 -23.35
N TYR A 134 -8.33 -2.29 -22.14
CA TYR A 134 -9.40 -2.87 -21.33
C TYR A 134 -10.60 -1.93 -21.24
N SER A 135 -11.81 -2.51 -21.30
CA SER A 135 -13.07 -1.78 -21.12
C SER A 135 -13.20 -1.11 -19.74
N GLN A 136 -12.41 -1.53 -18.76
CA GLN A 136 -12.45 -1.06 -17.38
C GLN A 136 -11.25 -0.18 -17.07
N LYS A 137 -11.45 0.89 -16.28
CA LYS A 137 -10.37 1.80 -15.83
C LYS A 137 -9.26 1.12 -15.03
N THR A 138 -9.52 -0.08 -14.50
CA THR A 138 -8.55 -0.87 -13.75
C THR A 138 -8.70 -2.35 -14.05
N PHE A 139 -7.59 -3.08 -14.04
CA PHE A 139 -7.55 -4.53 -14.16
C PHE A 139 -6.76 -5.16 -13.01
N LEU A 140 -6.94 -6.47 -12.80
CA LEU A 140 -6.13 -7.25 -11.85
C LEU A 140 -4.98 -7.90 -12.62
N GLY A 141 -3.77 -7.72 -12.12
CA GLY A 141 -2.56 -8.31 -12.68
C GLY A 141 -1.76 -9.06 -11.63
N LEU A 142 -1.03 -10.08 -12.07
CA LEU A 142 -0.04 -10.76 -11.25
C LEU A 142 1.25 -9.96 -11.23
N CYS A 143 1.89 -9.92 -10.06
CA CYS A 143 3.20 -9.29 -9.86
C CYS A 143 4.01 -10.09 -8.86
N ASP A 144 5.31 -9.84 -8.88
CA ASP A 144 6.20 -10.36 -7.87
C ASP A 144 5.87 -9.75 -6.49
N PRO A 145 5.94 -10.56 -5.42
CA PRO A 145 5.78 -10.06 -4.07
C PRO A 145 6.89 -9.06 -3.76
N LYS A 146 6.60 -8.08 -2.89
CA LYS A 146 7.59 -7.05 -2.50
C LYS A 146 8.87 -7.63 -1.89
N THR A 147 8.76 -8.79 -1.26
CA THR A 147 9.88 -9.60 -0.78
C THR A 147 10.00 -10.81 -1.70
N PRO A 148 11.15 -11.02 -2.38
CA PRO A 148 11.25 -11.92 -3.51
C PRO A 148 10.77 -13.33 -3.20
N HIS A 149 11.06 -13.88 -2.01
CA HIS A 149 10.50 -15.15 -1.57
C HIS A 149 10.32 -15.15 -0.05
N SER A 150 9.08 -15.25 0.42
CA SER A 150 8.76 -15.42 1.84
C SER A 150 8.19 -16.81 2.04
N ILE A 151 8.79 -17.59 2.94
CA ILE A 151 8.19 -18.79 3.51
C ILE A 151 7.46 -18.36 4.79
N ARG A 152 6.24 -18.85 4.98
CA ARG A 152 5.43 -18.60 6.18
C ARG A 152 5.03 -19.91 6.82
#